data_AF-A0A7S2G8V0-F1
#
_entry.id   AF-A0A7S2G8V0-F1
#
_cell.length_a   1.000
_cell.length_b   1.000
_cell.length_c   1.000
_cell.angle_alpha   90.00
_cell.angle_beta   90.00
_cell.angle_gamma   90.00
#
_symmetry.space_group_name_H-M   'P 1'
#
loop_
_entity.id
_entity.type
_entity.pdbx_description
1 polymer ?
#
loop_
_entity_poly.entity_id
_entity_poly.type
_entity_poly.pdbx_seq_one_letter_code
_entity_poly.pdbx_strand_id
1 'polypeptide(L)'
;NNVNVLGSIDEFIKINEYPGAVIAPEIANSVVIDAYTCDPDVPDTQILDWSHISAVKYSTAYNQWIVSFRTLNAVVAFDYNFSKIEWAVSSGSLESDYHFKDVNDAFYDAHEASVSESAEGEKVLLLIDDGNNRPGCTSPWPKNCFSRAIEYTLDDDTHSAKVTWQFEFPYTNSSNVTQTAGEIVREDLWQLDGGSVTLMPLTGRYITAFTGTYGKSNPYLGKSWIFDVDHNGDVWSEIVVPGTEWKSGSYRAIPLNSIRGESSSCPLITFSESKSDEE
;
A
#
# COMPACT_ATOMS: atom_id res chain seq x y z
N ASN A 1 25.39 -28.74 4.50
CA ASN A 1 24.83 -27.39 4.77
C ASN A 1 23.64 -27.18 3.86
N ASN A 2 22.48 -27.68 4.27
CA ASN A 2 21.23 -27.44 3.56
C ASN A 2 20.59 -26.22 4.20
N VAL A 3 20.59 -25.10 3.47
CA VAL A 3 19.79 -23.93 3.80
C VAL A 3 18.35 -24.31 3.44
N ASN A 4 17.51 -24.55 4.44
CA ASN A 4 16.06 -24.65 4.25
C ASN A 4 15.57 -23.29 3.72
N VAL A 5 15.08 -23.30 2.49
CA VAL A 5 14.56 -22.12 1.80
C VAL A 5 13.12 -21.90 2.27
N LEU A 6 12.94 -20.86 3.09
CA LEU A 6 11.77 -20.00 3.27
C LEU A 6 10.40 -20.71 3.32
N GLY A 7 9.90 -20.96 4.54
CA GLY A 7 8.46 -21.11 4.77
C GLY A 7 7.70 -19.85 4.33
N SER A 8 6.38 -19.93 4.16
CA SER A 8 5.59 -18.72 3.89
C SER A 8 5.71 -17.76 5.07
N ILE A 9 5.58 -16.45 4.85
CA ILE A 9 5.58 -15.48 5.98
C ILE A 9 4.45 -15.79 6.96
N ASP A 10 3.31 -16.31 6.48
CA ASP A 10 2.22 -16.83 7.33
C ASP A 10 2.63 -18.07 8.16
N GLU A 11 3.72 -18.76 7.81
CA GLU A 11 4.31 -19.86 8.59
C GLU A 11 5.33 -19.36 9.63
N PHE A 12 5.98 -18.21 9.40
CA PHE A 12 6.88 -17.56 10.36
C PHE A 12 6.11 -16.87 11.48
N ILE A 13 4.96 -16.28 11.19
CA ILE A 13 4.05 -15.72 12.20
C ILE A 13 3.05 -16.82 12.59
N LYS A 14 3.47 -17.74 13.46
CA LYS A 14 2.53 -18.70 14.04
C LYS A 14 1.65 -17.94 15.04
N ILE A 15 0.32 -17.99 14.85
CA ILE A 15 -0.69 -17.43 15.76
C ILE A 15 -0.45 -17.80 17.24
N ASN A 16 0.19 -18.94 17.51
CA ASN A 16 0.52 -19.37 18.87
C ASN A 16 1.61 -18.54 19.57
N GLU A 17 2.38 -17.74 18.83
CA GLU A 17 3.44 -16.88 19.37
C GLU A 17 2.94 -15.48 19.77
N TYR A 18 1.64 -15.19 19.56
CA TYR A 18 0.94 -14.06 20.16
C TYR A 18 0.10 -14.54 21.37
N PRO A 19 0.64 -14.54 22.60
CA PRO A 19 -0.12 -14.89 23.79
C PRO A 19 -1.03 -13.72 24.14
N GLY A 20 -2.16 -13.57 23.43
CA GLY A 20 -2.99 -12.39 23.67
C GLY A 20 -4.33 -12.26 22.96
N ALA A 21 -4.66 -13.02 21.92
CA ALA A 21 -6.04 -13.10 21.42
C ALA A 21 -6.14 -14.22 20.40
N VAL A 22 -7.00 -15.21 20.66
CA VAL A 22 -7.68 -15.90 19.57
C VAL A 22 -8.46 -14.81 18.84
N ILE A 23 -7.97 -14.42 17.66
CA ILE A 23 -8.71 -13.54 16.76
C ILE A 23 -10.10 -14.16 16.59
N ALA A 24 -11.13 -13.44 17.04
CA ALA A 24 -12.49 -13.96 16.98
C ALA A 24 -12.83 -14.30 15.52
N PRO A 25 -13.50 -15.45 15.25
CA PRO A 25 -13.92 -15.83 13.90
C PRO A 25 -14.90 -14.83 13.24
N GLU A 26 -15.30 -13.79 13.97
CA GLU A 26 -16.18 -12.71 13.51
C GLU A 26 -15.41 -11.51 12.91
N ILE A 27 -14.09 -11.57 12.71
CA ILE A 27 -13.41 -10.52 11.93
C ILE A 27 -13.94 -10.56 10.48
N ALA A 28 -14.69 -9.52 10.13
CA ALA A 28 -15.48 -9.34 8.91
C ALA A 28 -14.68 -9.29 7.59
N ASN A 29 -13.42 -9.75 7.59
CA ASN A 29 -12.51 -9.67 6.45
C ASN A 29 -12.06 -11.06 5.95
N SER A 30 -12.72 -12.14 6.38
CA SER A 30 -12.47 -13.48 5.85
C SER A 30 -12.81 -13.54 4.36
N VAL A 31 -11.82 -13.69 3.50
CA VAL A 31 -12.05 -14.06 2.10
C VAL A 31 -12.34 -15.55 2.07
N VAL A 32 -13.57 -15.93 1.72
CA VAL A 32 -13.87 -17.30 1.31
C VAL A 32 -13.28 -17.48 -0.09
N ILE A 33 -12.19 -18.22 -0.19
CA ILE A 33 -11.70 -18.68 -1.48
C ILE A 33 -12.55 -19.90 -1.85
N ASP A 34 -13.45 -19.73 -2.82
CA ASP A 34 -14.09 -20.89 -3.47
C ASP A 34 -12.96 -21.71 -4.09
N ALA A 35 -12.74 -22.91 -3.55
CA ALA A 35 -11.83 -23.84 -4.17
C ALA A 35 -12.38 -24.12 -5.57
N TYR A 36 -11.70 -23.62 -6.62
CA TYR A 36 -11.91 -24.10 -7.98
C TYR A 36 -11.43 -25.55 -8.02
N THR A 37 -12.22 -26.48 -7.49
CA THR A 37 -11.98 -27.89 -7.65
C THR A 37 -12.37 -28.24 -9.08
N CYS A 38 -11.47 -28.91 -9.80
CA CYS A 38 -11.81 -29.54 -11.09
C CYS A 38 -12.81 -30.70 -10.91
N ASP A 39 -13.31 -30.91 -9.69
CA ASP A 39 -14.23 -31.96 -9.28
C ASP A 39 -15.47 -31.31 -8.65
N PRO A 40 -16.63 -31.35 -9.32
CA PRO A 40 -17.87 -30.75 -8.83
C PRO A 40 -18.47 -31.48 -7.62
N ASP A 41 -17.92 -32.66 -7.24
CA ASP A 41 -18.38 -33.44 -6.09
C ASP A 41 -17.60 -33.13 -4.80
N VAL A 42 -16.55 -32.30 -4.87
CA VAL A 42 -15.85 -31.82 -3.68
C VAL A 42 -16.56 -30.58 -3.15
N PRO A 43 -17.09 -30.59 -1.91
CA PRO A 43 -17.72 -29.42 -1.34
C PRO A 43 -16.72 -28.27 -1.21
N ASP A 44 -17.20 -27.05 -1.44
CA ASP A 44 -16.39 -25.83 -1.30
C ASP A 44 -15.69 -25.84 0.06
N THR A 45 -14.36 -25.86 0.02
CA THR A 45 -13.55 -25.79 1.23
C THR A 45 -13.30 -24.33 1.54
N GLN A 46 -13.86 -23.84 2.64
CA GLN A 46 -13.63 -22.48 3.10
C GLN A 46 -12.30 -22.41 3.84
N ILE A 47 -11.39 -21.57 3.34
CA ILE A 47 -10.13 -21.25 4.02
C ILE A 47 -10.24 -19.82 4.53
N LEU A 48 -9.85 -19.60 5.78
CA LEU A 48 -9.80 -18.27 6.38
C LEU A 48 -8.53 -17.54 5.93
N ASP A 49 -8.71 -16.50 5.12
CA ASP A 49 -7.66 -15.52 4.81
C ASP A 49 -7.58 -14.46 5.92
N TRP A 50 -6.90 -14.80 7.00
CA TRP A 50 -6.89 -14.02 8.25
C TRP A 50 -5.94 -12.82 8.21
N SER A 51 -4.84 -12.90 7.48
CA SER A 51 -3.79 -11.86 7.44
C SER A 51 -3.93 -11.00 6.19
N HIS A 52 -4.14 -11.64 5.04
CA HIS A 52 -4.05 -11.08 3.71
C HIS A 52 -2.86 -10.10 3.60
N ILE A 53 -1.64 -10.63 3.70
CA ILE A 53 -0.43 -9.82 3.55
C ILE A 53 -0.39 -9.25 2.14
N SER A 54 -0.50 -7.94 2.02
CA SER A 54 -0.61 -7.24 0.75
C SER A 54 0.73 -6.72 0.24
N ALA A 55 1.67 -6.43 1.14
CA ALA A 55 3.00 -5.93 0.78
C ALA A 55 4.05 -6.29 1.83
N VAL A 56 5.28 -6.48 1.35
CA VAL A 56 6.49 -6.60 2.18
C VAL A 56 7.56 -5.70 1.55
N LYS A 57 8.09 -4.75 2.31
CA LYS A 57 9.15 -3.83 1.87
C LYS A 57 10.26 -3.75 2.91
N TYR A 58 11.49 -3.71 2.45
CA TYR A 58 12.63 -3.47 3.32
C TYR A 58 12.90 -1.98 3.46
N SER A 59 12.97 -1.47 4.69
CA SER A 59 13.40 -0.10 4.98
C SER A 59 14.89 -0.10 5.31
N THR A 60 15.71 0.45 4.43
CA THR A 60 17.15 0.61 4.67
C THR A 60 17.46 1.67 5.73
N ALA A 61 16.57 2.66 5.90
CA ALA A 61 16.74 3.73 6.90
C ALA A 61 16.73 3.18 8.33
N TYR A 62 15.85 2.20 8.59
CA TYR A 62 15.64 1.64 9.93
C TYR A 62 16.07 0.17 10.07
N ASN A 63 16.58 -0.45 9.00
CA ASN A 63 17.03 -1.85 8.99
C ASN A 63 15.93 -2.85 9.43
N GLN A 64 14.72 -2.66 8.89
CA GLN A 64 13.50 -3.38 9.28
C GLN A 64 12.67 -3.79 8.06
N TRP A 65 11.88 -4.86 8.19
CA TRP A 65 10.89 -5.28 7.21
C TRP A 65 9.52 -4.70 7.56
N ILE A 66 8.94 -3.96 6.62
CA ILE A 66 7.60 -3.38 6.72
C ILE A 66 6.62 -4.29 6.01
N VAL A 67 5.59 -4.74 6.73
CA VAL A 67 4.59 -5.66 6.22
C VAL A 67 3.21 -5.05 6.36
N SER A 68 2.46 -5.01 5.27
CA SER A 68 1.06 -4.57 5.24
C SER A 68 0.14 -5.77 5.38
N PHE A 69 -0.77 -5.71 6.34
CA PHE A 69 -1.80 -6.71 6.60
C PHE A 69 -3.17 -6.11 6.30
N ARG A 70 -3.74 -6.49 5.15
CA ARG A 70 -4.99 -5.90 4.68
C ARG A 70 -6.15 -6.25 5.61
N THR A 71 -6.35 -7.54 5.89
CA THR A 71 -7.45 -8.05 6.73
C THR A 71 -7.39 -7.51 8.16
N LEU A 72 -6.17 -7.27 8.68
CA LEU A 72 -5.97 -6.77 10.04
C LEU A 72 -5.99 -5.24 10.14
N ASN A 73 -6.09 -4.51 9.02
CA ASN A 73 -5.91 -3.06 8.94
C ASN A 73 -4.65 -2.61 9.70
N ALA A 74 -3.51 -3.24 9.39
CA ALA A 74 -2.27 -3.03 10.13
C ALA A 74 -1.05 -2.92 9.21
N VAL A 75 -0.08 -2.14 9.66
CA VAL A 75 1.29 -2.14 9.17
C VAL A 75 2.20 -2.49 10.32
N VAL A 76 3.03 -3.52 10.15
CA VAL A 76 3.92 -4.02 11.19
C VAL A 76 5.35 -3.97 10.70
N ALA A 77 6.26 -3.49 11.53
CA ALA A 77 7.69 -3.59 11.32
C ALA A 77 8.26 -4.77 12.09
N PHE A 78 9.05 -5.57 11.39
CA PHE A 78 9.85 -6.65 11.94
C PHE A 78 11.33 -6.28 11.85
N ASP A 79 12.12 -6.77 12.80
CA ASP A 79 13.56 -6.65 12.70
C ASP A 79 14.08 -7.40 11.45
N TYR A 80 15.33 -7.12 11.05
CA TYR A 80 15.96 -7.69 9.86
C TYR A 80 15.82 -9.22 9.72
N ASN A 81 15.80 -9.95 10.84
CA ASN A 81 15.73 -11.42 10.86
C ASN A 81 14.32 -11.97 11.12
N PHE A 82 13.28 -11.14 11.18
CA PHE A 82 11.91 -11.53 11.57
C PHE A 82 11.85 -12.25 12.93
N SER A 83 12.78 -11.95 13.83
CA SER A 83 12.84 -12.51 15.18
C SER A 83 11.97 -11.77 16.18
N LYS A 84 11.61 -10.50 15.90
CA LYS A 84 10.72 -9.69 16.73
C LYS A 84 9.95 -8.66 15.90
N ILE A 85 8.80 -8.27 16.42
CA ILE A 85 8.11 -7.04 16.01
C ILE A 85 8.83 -5.86 16.67
N GLU A 86 9.12 -4.83 15.90
CA GLU A 86 9.69 -3.58 16.41
C GLU A 86 8.61 -2.55 16.71
N TRP A 87 7.56 -2.48 15.90
CA TRP A 87 6.37 -1.69 16.14
C TRP A 87 5.21 -2.06 15.20
N ALA A 88 4.00 -1.64 15.53
CA ALA A 88 2.80 -1.78 14.70
C ALA A 88 1.94 -0.50 14.71
N VAL A 89 1.45 -0.10 13.53
CA VAL A 89 0.38 0.89 13.36
C VAL A 89 -0.87 0.14 12.91
N SER A 90 -1.98 0.22 13.65
CA SER A 90 -3.22 -0.46 13.27
C SER A 90 -4.46 0.36 13.63
N SER A 91 -5.47 0.29 12.77
CA SER A 91 -6.84 0.75 13.02
C SER A 91 -7.81 -0.40 13.31
N GLY A 92 -7.31 -1.64 13.27
CA GLY A 92 -8.05 -2.87 13.44
C GLY A 92 -7.93 -3.46 14.84
N SER A 93 -7.98 -4.79 14.93
CA SER A 93 -7.94 -5.52 16.19
C SER A 93 -6.53 -5.82 16.71
N LEU A 94 -5.50 -5.57 15.90
CA LEU A 94 -4.11 -5.74 16.32
C LEU A 94 -3.75 -4.62 17.30
N GLU A 95 -3.00 -4.95 18.35
CA GLU A 95 -2.42 -3.94 19.24
C GLU A 95 -1.52 -3.01 18.43
N SER A 96 -1.64 -1.70 18.67
CA SER A 96 -0.88 -0.68 17.96
C SER A 96 -0.01 0.12 18.93
N ASP A 97 1.25 0.29 18.56
CA ASP A 97 2.23 1.11 19.27
C ASP A 97 2.05 2.61 19.00
N TYR A 98 1.22 2.99 18.01
CA TYR A 98 0.94 4.39 17.68
C TYR A 98 -0.56 4.65 17.65
N HIS A 99 -0.99 5.79 18.18
CA HIS A 99 -2.35 6.27 18.03
C HIS A 99 -2.43 7.30 16.90
N PHE A 100 -3.47 7.23 16.09
CA PHE A 100 -3.74 8.27 15.10
C PHE A 100 -4.05 9.59 15.80
N LYS A 101 -3.39 10.67 15.37
CA LYS A 101 -3.60 12.01 15.94
C LYS A 101 -5.03 12.52 15.73
N ASP A 102 -5.62 12.18 14.59
CA ASP A 102 -7.05 12.26 14.33
C ASP A 102 -7.55 10.85 13.99
N VAL A 103 -8.60 10.39 14.65
CA VAL A 103 -9.18 9.06 14.41
C VAL A 103 -9.77 8.92 12.99
N ASN A 104 -10.14 10.03 12.35
CA ASN A 104 -10.63 10.03 10.97
C ASN A 104 -9.50 9.82 9.95
N ASP A 105 -8.26 9.99 10.38
CA ASP A 105 -7.07 9.76 9.57
C ASP A 105 -6.62 8.30 9.57
N ALA A 106 -7.28 7.41 10.30
CA ALA A 106 -6.98 5.99 10.28
C ALA A 106 -7.09 5.40 8.85
N PHE A 107 -6.19 4.49 8.51
CA PHE A 107 -6.25 3.73 7.24
C PHE A 107 -6.98 2.39 7.43
N TYR A 108 -7.51 1.83 6.34
CA TYR A 108 -8.16 0.53 6.32
C TYR A 108 -7.75 -0.22 5.05
N ASP A 109 -7.60 -1.54 5.16
CA ASP A 109 -7.22 -2.41 4.04
C ASP A 109 -5.90 -1.99 3.40
N ALA A 110 -4.87 -1.80 4.23
CA ALA A 110 -3.59 -1.23 3.81
C ALA A 110 -2.92 -2.04 2.70
N HIS A 111 -2.39 -1.31 1.72
CA HIS A 111 -1.56 -1.80 0.63
C HIS A 111 -0.26 -1.00 0.55
N GLU A 112 0.79 -1.66 0.04
CA GLU A 112 2.04 -1.01 -0.38
C GLU A 112 2.79 -0.19 0.70
N ALA A 113 2.63 -0.51 1.98
CA ALA A 113 3.27 0.27 3.03
C ALA A 113 4.81 0.24 2.95
N SER A 114 5.40 1.42 3.12
CA SER A 114 6.84 1.64 3.14
C SER A 114 7.20 2.63 4.24
N VAL A 115 8.42 2.53 4.76
CA VAL A 115 8.94 3.46 5.76
C VAL A 115 10.26 4.04 5.33
N SER A 116 10.39 5.35 5.44
CA SER A 116 11.58 6.13 5.14
C SER A 116 11.82 7.20 6.20
N GLU A 117 12.96 7.86 6.12
CA GLU A 117 13.26 9.03 6.95
C GLU A 117 13.01 10.30 6.12
N SER A 118 12.35 11.31 6.69
CA SER A 118 12.16 12.62 6.07
C SER A 118 13.48 13.40 6.01
N ALA A 119 13.50 14.54 5.30
CA ALA A 119 14.67 15.42 5.27
C ALA A 119 15.00 15.99 6.66
N GLU A 120 14.00 16.09 7.53
CA GLU A 120 14.09 16.56 8.91
C GLU A 120 14.44 15.45 9.92
N GLY A 121 14.59 14.21 9.47
CA GLY A 121 14.92 13.06 10.32
C GLY A 121 13.71 12.37 10.98
N GLU A 122 12.49 12.65 10.49
CA GLU A 122 11.27 12.04 11.02
C GLU A 122 11.00 10.68 10.37
N LYS A 123 10.42 9.74 11.12
CA LYS A 123 10.00 8.44 10.59
C LYS A 123 8.69 8.60 9.82
N VAL A 124 8.74 8.32 8.53
CA VAL A 124 7.61 8.51 7.61
C VAL A 124 7.06 7.16 7.17
N LEU A 125 5.78 6.92 7.39
CA LEU A 125 5.02 5.77 6.89
C LEU A 125 4.17 6.21 5.70
N LEU A 126 4.39 5.60 4.54
CA LEU A 126 3.67 5.88 3.30
C LEU A 126 2.98 4.60 2.80
N LEU A 127 1.68 4.66 2.54
CA LEU A 127 0.87 3.52 2.14
C LEU A 127 -0.33 3.90 1.26
N ILE A 128 -0.96 2.89 0.67
CA ILE A 128 -2.30 2.98 0.08
C ILE A 128 -3.33 2.51 1.12
N ASP A 129 -4.31 3.37 1.36
CA ASP A 129 -5.49 3.14 2.19
C ASP A 129 -6.64 2.82 1.22
N ASP A 130 -6.98 1.55 1.03
CA ASP A 130 -8.08 1.16 0.14
C ASP A 130 -9.42 1.61 0.74
N GLY A 131 -9.57 1.52 2.06
CA GLY A 131 -10.74 2.01 2.78
C GLY A 131 -11.96 1.08 2.83
N ASN A 132 -11.87 -0.15 2.29
CA ASN A 132 -13.04 -1.03 2.08
C ASN A 132 -13.84 -1.29 3.37
N ASN A 133 -13.14 -1.42 4.49
CA ASN A 133 -13.67 -1.75 5.80
C ASN A 133 -13.68 -0.56 6.76
N ARG A 134 -13.58 0.67 6.23
CA ARG A 134 -13.67 1.89 7.03
C ARG A 134 -15.01 1.93 7.78
N PRO A 135 -15.05 2.29 9.08
CA PRO A 135 -16.29 2.45 9.82
C PRO A 135 -17.30 3.35 9.11
N GLY A 136 -18.49 2.80 8.86
CA GLY A 136 -19.55 3.50 8.12
C GLY A 136 -19.51 3.31 6.60
N CYS A 137 -18.49 2.63 6.06
CA CYS A 137 -18.48 2.15 4.69
C CYS A 137 -19.46 0.97 4.54
N THR A 138 -20.59 1.19 3.84
CA THR A 138 -21.65 0.18 3.68
C THR A 138 -21.90 -0.15 2.22
N SER A 139 -21.99 -1.44 1.89
CA SER A 139 -22.47 -1.93 0.60
C SER A 139 -24.00 -1.77 0.45
N PRO A 140 -24.56 -1.46 -0.75
CA PRO A 140 -23.88 -1.11 -1.99
C PRO A 140 -23.55 0.40 -2.01
N TRP A 141 -22.32 0.70 -1.60
CA TRP A 141 -21.56 1.95 -1.61
C TRP A 141 -22.35 3.26 -1.73
N PRO A 142 -22.57 3.98 -0.62
CA PRO A 142 -22.68 5.43 -0.78
C PRO A 142 -22.13 6.30 0.36
N LYS A 143 -21.55 5.77 1.44
CA LYS A 143 -21.15 6.63 2.58
C LYS A 143 -19.80 6.19 3.15
N ASN A 144 -18.90 7.15 3.33
CA ASN A 144 -17.61 6.99 4.02
C ASN A 144 -16.66 5.93 3.44
N CYS A 145 -16.82 5.52 2.18
CA CYS A 145 -15.84 4.68 1.48
C CYS A 145 -14.98 5.59 0.61
N PHE A 146 -13.68 5.66 0.88
CA PHE A 146 -12.71 6.36 0.04
C PHE A 146 -11.34 5.71 0.11
N SER A 147 -10.65 5.75 -1.04
CA SER A 147 -9.29 5.26 -1.16
C SER A 147 -8.35 6.44 -1.31
N ARG A 148 -7.19 6.35 -0.68
CA ARG A 148 -6.18 7.41 -0.76
C ARG A 148 -4.78 6.83 -0.72
N ALA A 149 -3.83 7.55 -1.30
CA ALA A 149 -2.45 7.45 -0.85
C ALA A 149 -2.28 8.35 0.37
N ILE A 150 -1.60 7.88 1.40
CA ILE A 150 -1.46 8.60 2.66
C ILE A 150 -0.08 8.45 3.26
N GLU A 151 0.42 9.54 3.81
CA GLU A 151 1.68 9.64 4.51
C GLU A 151 1.45 10.07 5.96
N TYR A 152 2.09 9.36 6.88
CA TYR A 152 2.14 9.69 8.29
C TYR A 152 3.57 9.96 8.73
N THR A 153 3.78 11.01 9.52
CA THR A 153 4.92 11.07 10.44
C THR A 153 4.59 10.25 11.69
N LEU A 154 5.48 9.34 12.07
CA LEU A 154 5.44 8.56 13.29
C LEU A 154 6.37 9.18 14.34
N ASP A 155 5.80 9.54 15.48
CA ASP A 155 6.50 10.17 16.59
C ASP A 155 6.70 9.13 17.71
N ASP A 156 7.94 8.71 17.94
CA ASP A 156 8.31 7.67 18.90
C ASP A 156 8.20 8.14 20.36
N ASP A 157 8.26 9.45 20.62
CA ASP A 157 8.17 10.01 21.98
C ASP A 157 6.71 10.07 22.45
N THR A 158 5.81 10.48 21.55
CA THR A 158 4.38 10.61 21.84
C THR A 158 3.59 9.38 21.43
N HIS A 159 4.19 8.43 20.72
CA HIS A 159 3.51 7.29 20.13
C HIS A 159 2.33 7.73 19.24
N SER A 160 2.52 8.76 18.41
CA SER A 160 1.46 9.31 17.55
C SER A 160 1.77 9.15 16.07
N ALA A 161 0.73 8.84 15.28
CA ALA A 161 0.76 8.84 13.82
C ALA A 161 -0.03 10.05 13.31
N LYS A 162 0.65 10.99 12.65
CA LYS A 162 0.08 12.24 12.16
C LYS A 162 0.16 12.29 10.64
N VAL A 163 -0.95 12.54 9.97
CA VAL A 163 -0.95 12.76 8.52
C VAL A 163 -0.14 14.01 8.16
N THR A 164 0.79 13.84 7.24
CA THR A 164 1.61 14.91 6.66
C THR A 164 1.27 15.17 5.20
N TRP A 165 0.75 14.15 4.50
CA TRP A 165 0.31 14.26 3.12
C TRP A 165 -0.74 13.19 2.81
N GLN A 166 -1.65 13.50 1.88
CA GLN A 166 -2.58 12.52 1.32
C GLN A 166 -3.00 12.90 -0.10
N PHE A 167 -3.45 11.92 -0.87
CA PHE A 167 -3.98 12.12 -2.22
C PHE A 167 -5.18 11.21 -2.50
N GLU A 168 -6.27 11.85 -2.92
CA GLU A 168 -7.52 11.28 -3.43
C GLU A 168 -7.79 11.89 -4.80
N PHE A 169 -8.49 11.20 -5.70
CA PHE A 169 -8.72 11.71 -7.05
C PHE A 169 -10.15 11.48 -7.55
N PRO A 170 -10.84 12.48 -8.14
CA PRO A 170 -10.43 13.86 -8.22
C PRO A 170 -10.75 14.55 -6.89
N TYR A 171 -9.74 14.96 -6.13
CA TYR A 171 -9.99 15.72 -4.90
C TYR A 171 -10.66 17.06 -5.24
N THR A 172 -12.00 17.09 -5.22
CA THR A 172 -12.76 18.31 -5.46
C THR A 172 -12.89 19.07 -4.16
N ASN A 173 -11.84 19.81 -3.80
CA ASN A 173 -11.92 20.87 -2.80
C ASN A 173 -12.62 22.12 -3.36
N SER A 174 -13.76 21.93 -4.01
CA SER A 174 -14.49 23.04 -4.59
C SER A 174 -15.30 23.72 -3.52
N SER A 175 -14.83 24.88 -3.06
CA SER A 175 -15.52 25.83 -2.17
C SER A 175 -16.89 26.32 -2.68
N ASN A 176 -17.32 25.84 -3.86
CA ASN A 176 -18.58 26.18 -4.54
C ASN A 176 -19.53 24.98 -4.70
N VAL A 177 -19.25 23.84 -4.09
CA VAL A 177 -20.08 22.66 -4.22
C VAL A 177 -21.00 22.52 -2.99
N THR A 178 -22.31 22.55 -3.25
CA THR A 178 -23.38 22.33 -2.25
C THR A 178 -23.48 20.88 -1.78
N GLN A 179 -22.55 20.03 -2.20
CA GLN A 179 -22.51 18.62 -1.82
C GLN A 179 -21.82 18.47 -0.46
N THR A 180 -22.27 17.50 0.32
CA THR A 180 -21.64 17.08 1.57
C THR A 180 -20.26 16.45 1.28
N ALA A 181 -19.35 16.45 2.25
CA ALA A 181 -18.04 15.78 2.11
C ALA A 181 -18.21 14.30 1.68
N GLY A 182 -19.24 13.62 2.17
CA GLY A 182 -19.57 12.25 1.77
C GLY A 182 -20.23 12.10 0.39
N GLU A 183 -20.54 13.18 -0.32
CA GLU A 183 -20.97 13.18 -1.73
C GLU A 183 -19.80 13.44 -2.66
N ILE A 184 -18.88 14.35 -2.30
CA ILE A 184 -17.61 14.57 -3.01
C ILE A 184 -16.81 13.26 -3.08
N VAL A 185 -16.66 12.61 -1.93
CA VAL A 185 -15.96 11.33 -1.79
C VAL A 185 -16.58 10.19 -2.63
N ARG A 186 -17.86 10.27 -3.00
CA ARG A 186 -18.50 9.23 -3.85
C ARG A 186 -18.11 9.33 -5.31
N GLU A 187 -17.70 10.51 -5.75
CA GLU A 187 -17.25 10.73 -7.12
C GLU A 187 -15.76 10.42 -7.28
N ASP A 188 -15.06 10.24 -6.16
CA ASP A 188 -13.66 9.86 -6.14
C ASP A 188 -13.43 8.45 -6.70
N LEU A 189 -12.22 8.30 -7.20
CA LEU A 189 -11.61 7.08 -7.64
C LEU A 189 -11.49 6.18 -6.41
N TRP A 190 -12.29 5.12 -6.46
CA TRP A 190 -12.30 4.08 -5.46
C TRP A 190 -11.48 2.89 -5.93
N GLN A 191 -10.54 2.47 -5.09
CA GLN A 191 -9.75 1.26 -5.25
C GLN A 191 -10.17 0.21 -4.23
N LEU A 192 -10.47 -0.99 -4.71
CA LEU A 192 -10.83 -2.10 -3.84
C LEU A 192 -9.64 -3.00 -3.47
N ASP A 193 -8.61 -3.02 -4.32
CA ASP A 193 -7.44 -3.90 -4.20
C ASP A 193 -6.25 -3.36 -4.99
N GLY A 194 -5.03 -3.67 -4.54
CA GLY A 194 -3.77 -3.35 -5.19
C GLY A 194 -3.28 -1.93 -4.96
N GLY A 195 -2.94 -1.23 -6.04
CA GLY A 195 -2.40 0.12 -5.99
C GLY A 195 -0.96 0.21 -5.50
N SER A 196 -0.38 1.38 -5.67
CA SER A 196 0.93 1.67 -5.13
C SER A 196 1.15 3.15 -4.90
N VAL A 197 1.99 3.49 -3.93
CA VAL A 197 2.51 4.85 -3.77
C VAL A 197 4.02 4.80 -3.55
N THR A 198 4.73 5.70 -4.22
CA THR A 198 6.18 5.86 -4.08
C THR A 198 6.56 7.33 -4.04
N LEU A 199 7.25 7.75 -2.99
CA LEU A 199 7.91 9.05 -2.95
C LEU A 199 9.17 9.02 -3.84
N MET A 200 9.33 10.00 -4.73
CA MET A 200 10.50 10.17 -5.60
C MET A 200 11.52 11.11 -4.94
N PRO A 201 12.65 10.59 -4.39
CA PRO A 201 13.54 11.39 -3.55
C PRO A 201 14.16 12.61 -4.24
N LEU A 202 14.37 12.54 -5.56
CA LEU A 202 14.98 13.63 -6.33
C LEU A 202 14.05 14.82 -6.56
N THR A 203 12.73 14.61 -6.50
CA THR A 203 11.74 15.65 -6.82
C THR A 203 10.81 15.97 -5.65
N GLY A 204 10.73 15.12 -4.64
CA GLY A 204 9.76 15.25 -3.55
C GLY A 204 8.31 15.05 -4.00
N ARG A 205 8.10 14.46 -5.18
CA ARG A 205 6.77 14.14 -5.73
C ARG A 205 6.45 12.66 -5.53
N TYR A 206 5.17 12.33 -5.55
CA TYR A 206 4.63 11.00 -5.34
C TYR A 206 4.17 10.41 -6.67
N ILE A 207 4.54 9.16 -6.93
CA ILE A 207 3.89 8.35 -7.96
C ILE A 207 2.83 7.51 -7.26
N THR A 208 1.56 7.85 -7.47
CA THR A 208 0.41 7.15 -6.90
C THR A 208 -0.32 6.40 -7.99
N ALA A 209 -0.59 5.13 -7.78
CA ALA A 209 -1.35 4.31 -8.70
C ALA A 209 -2.56 3.70 -7.99
N PHE A 210 -3.72 3.87 -8.62
CA PHE A 210 -4.94 3.18 -8.25
C PHE A 210 -5.30 2.17 -9.34
N THR A 211 -5.14 0.88 -9.06
CA THR A 211 -5.08 -0.14 -10.10
C THR A 211 -6.27 -1.09 -10.11
N GLY A 212 -6.86 -1.40 -8.94
CA GLY A 212 -8.10 -2.16 -8.80
C GLY A 212 -9.32 -1.25 -8.64
N THR A 213 -9.68 -0.49 -9.68
CA THR A 213 -10.74 0.52 -9.62
C THR A 213 -12.15 -0.06 -9.75
N TYR A 214 -13.09 0.42 -8.92
CA TYR A 214 -14.47 -0.08 -8.84
C TYR A 214 -15.52 1.04 -8.85
N GLY A 215 -16.75 0.69 -9.27
CA GLY A 215 -17.92 1.57 -9.22
C GLY A 215 -18.83 1.43 -10.43
N LYS A 216 -20.09 1.02 -10.22
CA LYS A 216 -21.11 1.02 -11.29
C LYS A 216 -21.42 2.48 -11.62
N SER A 217 -20.95 2.96 -12.78
CA SER A 217 -21.02 4.36 -13.28
C SER A 217 -19.83 5.27 -12.96
N ASN A 218 -18.74 4.74 -12.40
CA ASN A 218 -17.53 5.53 -12.20
C ASN A 218 -16.71 5.62 -13.52
N PRO A 219 -16.33 6.82 -14.02
CA PRO A 219 -15.50 6.96 -15.23
C PRO A 219 -14.10 6.31 -15.09
N TYR A 220 -13.67 6.01 -13.87
CA TYR A 220 -12.41 5.38 -13.55
C TYR A 220 -12.45 3.84 -13.66
N LEU A 221 -13.65 3.24 -13.73
CA LEU A 221 -13.84 1.78 -13.72
C LEU A 221 -13.06 1.06 -14.82
N GLY A 222 -12.45 -0.07 -14.45
CA GLY A 222 -11.84 -1.01 -15.40
C GLY A 222 -10.55 -0.49 -16.02
N LYS A 223 -9.90 0.46 -15.37
CA LYS A 223 -8.62 1.06 -15.76
C LYS A 223 -7.76 1.23 -14.53
N SER A 224 -6.44 1.18 -14.73
CA SER A 224 -5.49 1.62 -13.72
C SER A 224 -5.06 3.04 -14.00
N TRP A 225 -5.05 3.86 -12.96
CA TRP A 225 -4.73 5.28 -13.03
C TRP A 225 -3.46 5.52 -12.25
N ILE A 226 -2.47 6.13 -12.89
CA ILE A 226 -1.18 6.45 -12.29
C ILE A 226 -1.00 7.96 -12.38
N PHE A 227 -0.69 8.57 -11.25
CA PHE A 227 -0.56 10.01 -11.09
C PHE A 227 0.85 10.35 -10.61
N ASP A 228 1.45 11.37 -11.21
CA ASP A 228 2.59 12.11 -10.68
C ASP A 228 2.03 13.30 -9.90
N VAL A 229 2.18 13.30 -8.58
CA VAL A 229 1.51 14.22 -7.66
C VAL A 229 2.55 14.96 -6.83
N ASP A 230 2.42 16.26 -6.65
CA ASP A 230 3.32 16.99 -5.75
C ASP A 230 2.87 16.98 -4.28
N HIS A 231 3.66 17.64 -3.43
CA HIS A 231 3.41 17.75 -1.99
C HIS A 231 2.15 18.54 -1.64
N ASN A 232 1.55 19.30 -2.57
CA ASN A 232 0.28 20.00 -2.35
C ASN A 232 -0.92 19.13 -2.76
N GLY A 233 -0.67 17.96 -3.36
CA GLY A 233 -1.72 17.11 -3.93
C GLY A 233 -2.08 17.46 -5.37
N ASP A 234 -1.32 18.34 -6.04
CA ASP A 234 -1.59 18.73 -7.42
C ASP A 234 -1.07 17.64 -8.38
N VAL A 235 -1.90 17.29 -9.39
CA VAL A 235 -1.55 16.31 -10.42
C VAL A 235 -0.74 16.97 -11.54
N TRP A 236 0.49 16.50 -11.72
CA TRP A 236 1.42 16.94 -12.77
C TRP A 236 1.28 16.14 -14.06
N SER A 237 1.06 14.84 -13.93
CA SER A 237 0.81 13.97 -15.08
C SER A 237 -0.06 12.79 -14.68
N GLU A 238 -0.76 12.25 -15.68
CA GLU A 238 -1.67 11.13 -15.54
C GLU A 238 -1.36 10.10 -16.63
N ILE A 239 -1.28 8.84 -16.24
CA ILE A 239 -1.16 7.69 -17.13
C ILE A 239 -2.33 6.77 -16.86
N VAL A 240 -3.06 6.42 -17.93
CA VAL A 240 -4.19 5.51 -17.86
C VAL A 240 -3.83 4.22 -18.58
N VAL A 241 -3.84 3.12 -17.84
CA VAL A 241 -3.62 1.78 -18.38
C VAL A 241 -4.97 1.07 -18.49
N PRO A 242 -5.37 0.58 -19.68
CA PRO A 242 -6.58 -0.22 -19.81
C PRO A 242 -6.52 -1.43 -18.87
N GLY A 243 -7.57 -1.66 -18.09
CA GLY A 243 -7.66 -2.85 -17.25
C GLY A 243 -7.71 -4.12 -18.09
N THR A 244 -7.17 -5.20 -17.54
CA THR A 244 -7.39 -6.54 -18.10
C THR A 244 -8.66 -7.13 -17.49
N GLU A 245 -9.20 -8.20 -18.07
CA GLU A 245 -10.48 -8.79 -17.64
C GLU A 245 -10.50 -9.29 -16.18
N TRP A 246 -9.33 -9.36 -15.53
CA TRP A 246 -9.20 -9.75 -14.13
C TRP A 246 -9.21 -8.54 -13.19
N LYS A 247 -9.97 -8.68 -12.09
CA LYS A 247 -10.28 -7.67 -11.06
C LYS A 247 -9.06 -6.92 -10.50
N SER A 248 -7.85 -7.48 -10.63
CA SER A 248 -6.58 -6.87 -10.18
C SER A 248 -5.42 -7.09 -11.18
N GLY A 249 -5.71 -7.28 -12.48
CA GLY A 249 -4.69 -7.73 -13.44
C GLY A 249 -3.55 -6.73 -13.72
N SER A 250 -3.70 -5.48 -13.29
CA SER A 250 -2.57 -4.57 -13.01
C SER A 250 -2.56 -4.33 -11.50
N TYR A 251 -1.56 -4.84 -10.79
CA TYR A 251 -1.57 -4.82 -9.32
C TYR A 251 -0.83 -3.61 -8.73
N ARG A 252 0.26 -3.17 -9.36
CA ARG A 252 1.11 -2.05 -8.91
C ARG A 252 1.67 -1.28 -10.10
N ALA A 253 2.00 -0.01 -9.89
CA ALA A 253 2.89 0.75 -10.76
C ALA A 253 4.20 1.04 -10.02
N ILE A 254 5.33 0.68 -10.62
CA ILE A 254 6.66 0.89 -10.04
C ILE A 254 7.38 1.90 -10.92
N PRO A 255 7.73 3.10 -10.39
CA PRO A 255 8.55 4.03 -11.14
C PRO A 255 9.95 3.44 -11.31
N LEU A 256 10.43 3.42 -12.55
CA LEU A 256 11.80 3.04 -12.88
C LEU A 256 12.59 4.29 -13.22
N ASN A 257 13.81 4.38 -12.69
CA ASN A 257 14.73 5.48 -12.96
C ASN A 257 15.48 5.33 -14.30
N SER A 258 15.28 4.22 -15.02
CA SER A 258 15.94 3.91 -16.28
C SER A 258 15.20 2.83 -17.05
N ILE A 259 15.17 2.95 -18.37
CA ILE A 259 14.81 1.85 -19.28
C ILE A 259 16.12 1.16 -19.67
N ARG A 260 16.30 -0.10 -19.27
CA ARG A 260 17.45 -0.94 -19.68
C ARG A 260 18.85 -0.39 -19.35
N GLY A 261 19.00 0.36 -18.25
CA GLY A 261 20.32 0.86 -17.83
C GLY A 261 20.82 2.05 -18.65
N GLU A 262 19.92 2.71 -19.39
CA GLU A 262 20.17 4.05 -19.90
C GLU A 262 20.63 4.96 -18.76
N SER A 263 21.77 5.59 -18.96
CA SER A 263 22.37 6.54 -18.04
C SER A 263 22.73 7.80 -18.81
N SER A 264 22.89 8.92 -18.10
CA SER A 264 23.45 10.14 -18.70
C SER A 264 24.89 9.97 -19.19
N SER A 265 25.56 8.88 -18.81
CA SER A 265 26.90 8.52 -19.26
C SER A 265 26.83 7.67 -20.53
N CYS A 266 27.45 8.15 -21.61
CA CYS A 266 27.57 7.40 -22.85
C CYS A 266 28.38 6.10 -22.62
N PRO A 267 27.84 4.91 -22.93
CA PRO A 267 28.52 3.64 -22.69
C PRO A 267 29.75 3.40 -23.59
N LEU A 268 30.03 4.29 -24.54
CA LEU A 268 31.08 4.14 -25.55
C LEU A 268 32.34 4.98 -25.28
N ILE A 269 32.46 5.68 -24.15
CA ILE A 269 33.62 6.56 -23.87
C ILE A 269 34.84 5.79 -23.35
N THR A 270 34.72 4.53 -22.94
CA THR A 270 35.87 3.68 -22.55
C THR A 270 36.38 2.84 -23.73
N PHE A 271 36.80 3.52 -24.81
CA PHE A 271 37.87 3.02 -25.67
C PHE A 271 39.00 4.05 -25.59
N SER A 272 39.71 4.10 -24.46
CA SER A 272 41.01 4.75 -24.47
C SER A 272 41.92 3.88 -25.33
N GLU A 273 42.38 4.45 -26.44
CA GLU A 273 43.46 3.93 -27.26
C GLU A 273 44.59 3.44 -26.36
N SER A 274 44.77 2.12 -26.25
CA SER A 274 46.06 1.58 -25.86
C SER A 274 46.99 1.90 -27.01
N LYS A 275 47.69 3.04 -26.94
CA LYS A 275 48.88 3.27 -27.74
C LYS A 275 49.86 2.15 -27.37
N SER A 276 50.08 1.25 -28.31
CA SER A 276 51.25 0.39 -28.32
C SER A 276 52.45 1.28 -28.62
N ASP A 277 53.14 1.73 -27.58
CA ASP A 277 54.52 2.15 -27.71
C ASP A 277 55.36 0.87 -27.83
N GLU A 278 55.58 0.43 -29.07
CA GLU A 278 56.67 -0.50 -29.42
C GLU A 278 57.92 0.35 -29.74
N GLU A 279 58.91 0.27 -28.85
CA GLU A 279 60.34 0.34 -29.20
C GLU A 279 60.88 -1.09 -29.38
#